data_AF-A0A7V7RKS7-F1
#
_entry.id   AF-A0A7V7RKS7-F1
#
_cell.length_a   1.000
_cell.length_b   1.000
_cell.length_c   1.000
_cell.angle_alpha   90.00
_cell.angle_beta   90.00
_cell.angle_gamma   90.00
#
_symmetry.space_group_name_H-M   'P 1'
#
loop_
_entity.id
_entity.type
_entity.pdbx_description
1 polymer ?
#
loop_
_entity_poly.entity_id
_entity_poly.type
_entity_poly.pdbx_seq_one_letter_code
_entity_poly.pdbx_strand_id
1 'polypeptide(L)'
;MWHLTREAQVRFAQVNLLPIHESDEDWEIAISEADEEGEDLFASLKEDLDEVREELQQVLPSRFIPYLNNNTLNHPSLPKAVREDYLQWMSEGEQEFEQILEAAGENAEHAIPFLSAAAQEVFNESFHDGRIERIIRKSDTLHIYINTEGGFSTKAYVHLMLKGVTSEETDVPLEAGQYFIYDELQKIEDGFAFRVLFDCPESQWTITMKDVDARSFYRPKQYSLLHDEDRFESTSLEEYVSELNPDHRYWLFTPDAELDMQIDSGQLLIDNGSLKMTENEILISTHHKQFTYDIEEYSPLQFIYTDTYENPYEQQNESVPADELEDAALSDDLELQVRAWNTMYRGPQEFADIINTVLSKIEINEENEMILTVYVNHFYQEEILKRDVIEKFKELIE
;
A
#
# COMPACT_ATOMS: atom_id res chain seq x y z
N MET A 1 -24.36 11.03 5.42
CA MET A 1 -23.88 10.84 6.81
C MET A 1 -22.55 10.13 6.65
N TRP A 2 -21.51 10.54 7.39
CA TRP A 2 -20.19 9.93 7.25
C TRP A 2 -20.12 8.61 8.02
N HIS A 3 -19.55 7.58 7.40
CA HIS A 3 -19.25 6.32 8.08
C HIS A 3 -17.88 6.41 8.72
N LEU A 4 -16.88 6.87 7.95
CA LEU A 4 -15.53 7.07 8.47
C LEU A 4 -15.48 8.32 9.34
N THR A 5 -15.09 8.10 10.59
CA THR A 5 -14.95 9.14 11.61
C THR A 5 -13.70 8.86 12.42
N ARG A 6 -13.09 9.92 12.94
CA ARG A 6 -11.99 9.79 13.90
C ARG A 6 -12.37 8.93 15.11
N GLU A 7 -13.62 9.03 15.58
CA GLU A 7 -14.13 8.24 16.70
C GLU A 7 -14.14 6.74 16.41
N ALA A 8 -14.48 6.34 15.19
CA ALA A 8 -14.41 4.94 14.75
C ALA A 8 -12.97 4.45 14.65
N GLN A 9 -12.07 5.24 14.06
CA GLN A 9 -10.65 4.91 13.96
C GLN A 9 -10.01 4.75 15.35
N VAL A 10 -10.27 5.68 16.27
CA VAL A 10 -9.76 5.60 17.66
C VAL A 10 -10.29 4.34 18.35
N ARG A 11 -11.57 3.98 18.14
CA ARG A 11 -12.11 2.74 18.71
C ARG A 11 -11.43 1.50 18.14
N PHE A 12 -11.19 1.48 16.84
CA PHE A 12 -10.48 0.38 16.17
C PHE A 12 -9.04 0.25 16.69
N ALA A 13 -8.31 1.36 16.85
CA ALA A 13 -7.00 1.37 17.48
C ALA A 13 -7.06 0.86 18.93
N GLN A 14 -8.08 1.26 19.69
CA GLN A 14 -8.26 0.87 21.10
C GLN A 14 -8.50 -0.63 21.32
N VAL A 15 -9.21 -1.29 20.42
CA VAL A 15 -9.38 -2.76 20.50
C VAL A 15 -8.10 -3.50 20.12
N ASN A 16 -7.23 -2.85 19.34
CA ASN A 16 -5.96 -3.39 18.84
C ASN A 16 -4.72 -2.90 19.61
N LEU A 17 -4.89 -2.29 20.79
CA LEU A 17 -3.77 -1.78 21.59
C LEU A 17 -2.77 -2.85 22.05
N LEU A 18 -3.24 -4.08 22.23
CA LEU A 18 -2.42 -5.18 22.74
C LEU A 18 -2.80 -6.47 22.01
N PRO A 19 -2.26 -6.69 20.81
CA PRO A 19 -2.34 -8.00 20.15
C PRO A 19 -1.62 -9.04 21.01
N ILE A 20 -2.13 -10.27 20.99
CA ILE A 20 -1.53 -11.40 21.71
C ILE A 20 -1.50 -12.61 20.78
N HIS A 21 -0.51 -13.50 20.97
CA HIS A 21 -0.43 -14.75 20.22
C HIS A 21 -1.74 -15.54 20.31
N GLU A 22 -2.21 -16.04 19.16
CA GLU A 22 -3.57 -16.55 19.01
C GLU A 22 -3.67 -18.01 19.50
N SER A 23 -2.61 -18.77 19.24
CA SER A 23 -2.56 -20.21 19.47
C SER A 23 -1.51 -20.61 20.52
N ASP A 24 -1.56 -21.87 20.96
CA ASP A 24 -0.51 -22.44 21.82
C ASP A 24 0.79 -22.68 21.05
N GLU A 25 0.69 -22.90 19.73
CA GLU A 25 1.81 -23.11 18.81
C GLU A 25 2.56 -21.80 18.57
N ASP A 26 1.85 -20.68 18.36
CA ASP A 26 2.44 -19.34 18.22
C ASP A 26 3.27 -18.97 19.45
N TRP A 27 2.80 -19.34 20.64
CA TRP A 27 3.54 -19.15 21.88
C TRP A 27 4.80 -20.02 21.95
N GLU A 28 4.73 -21.27 21.48
CA GLU A 28 5.90 -22.16 21.42
C GLU A 28 6.95 -21.62 20.45
N ILE A 29 6.52 -21.09 19.30
CA ILE A 29 7.39 -20.45 18.30
C ILE A 29 8.07 -19.22 18.90
N ALA A 30 7.29 -18.27 19.41
CA ALA A 30 7.82 -17.02 19.96
C ALA A 30 8.81 -17.25 21.12
N ILE A 31 8.55 -18.24 21.98
CA ILE A 31 9.48 -18.62 23.06
C ILE A 31 10.77 -19.22 22.48
N SER A 32 10.67 -20.08 21.46
CA SER A 32 11.83 -20.70 20.83
C SER A 32 12.72 -19.65 20.14
N GLU A 33 12.12 -18.72 19.39
CA GLU A 33 12.82 -17.64 18.71
C GLU A 33 13.55 -16.73 19.70
N ALA A 34 12.87 -16.30 20.77
CA ALA A 34 13.50 -15.50 21.82
C ALA A 34 14.68 -16.23 22.50
N ASP A 35 14.56 -17.54 22.74
CA ASP A 35 15.65 -18.36 23.28
C ASP A 35 16.85 -18.47 22.31
N GLU A 36 16.58 -18.55 21.00
CA GLU A 36 17.60 -18.61 19.95
C GLU A 36 18.35 -17.28 19.79
N GLU A 37 17.64 -16.16 19.87
CA GLU A 37 18.19 -14.81 19.74
C GLU A 37 18.78 -14.27 21.06
N GLY A 38 18.49 -14.93 22.18
CA GLY A 38 18.94 -14.55 23.51
C GLY A 38 18.18 -13.35 24.09
N GLU A 39 16.92 -13.19 23.67
CA GLU A 39 16.01 -12.13 24.11
C GLU A 39 15.22 -12.53 25.36
N ASP A 40 14.85 -11.54 26.18
CA ASP A 40 13.96 -11.75 27.33
C ASP A 40 12.51 -11.43 26.93
N LEU A 41 11.86 -12.39 26.27
CA LEU A 41 10.47 -12.26 25.82
C LEU A 41 9.53 -11.81 26.95
N PHE A 42 9.70 -12.34 28.16
CA PHE A 42 8.83 -12.00 29.29
C PHE A 42 9.04 -10.58 29.81
N ALA A 43 10.27 -10.05 29.69
CA ALA A 43 10.51 -8.63 29.94
C ALA A 43 9.84 -7.78 28.85
N SER A 44 9.98 -8.15 27.57
CA SER A 44 9.35 -7.46 26.44
C SER A 44 7.82 -7.38 26.59
N LEU A 45 7.15 -8.52 26.78
CA LEU A 45 5.70 -8.58 26.98
C LEU A 45 5.22 -7.70 28.15
N LYS A 46 6.02 -7.64 29.22
CA LYS A 46 5.69 -6.80 30.36
C LYS A 46 5.82 -5.32 30.01
N GLU A 47 6.86 -4.94 29.27
CA GLU A 47 7.06 -3.57 28.79
C GLU A 47 5.91 -3.16 27.87
N ASP A 48 5.55 -4.00 26.89
CA ASP A 48 4.41 -3.77 25.99
C ASP A 48 3.11 -3.53 26.79
N LEU A 49 2.81 -4.42 27.75
CA LEU A 49 1.61 -4.29 28.59
C LEU A 49 1.65 -3.02 29.46
N ASP A 50 2.81 -2.65 29.97
CA ASP A 50 2.99 -1.46 30.81
C ASP A 50 2.84 -0.17 30.00
N GLU A 51 3.27 -0.13 28.73
CA GLU A 51 3.09 1.03 27.84
C GLU A 51 1.62 1.35 27.59
N VAL A 52 0.80 0.33 27.28
CA VAL A 52 -0.62 0.54 26.94
C VAL A 52 -1.57 0.40 28.13
N ARG A 53 -1.05 0.12 29.33
CA ARG A 53 -1.84 -0.20 30.54
C ARG A 53 -2.91 0.84 30.87
N GLU A 54 -2.55 2.12 30.86
CA GLU A 54 -3.47 3.19 31.26
C GLU A 54 -4.64 3.35 30.29
N GLU A 55 -4.39 3.09 29.00
CA GLU A 55 -5.40 3.15 27.95
C GLU A 55 -6.29 1.90 27.98
N LEU A 56 -5.69 0.72 28.05
CA LEU A 56 -6.40 -0.55 28.22
C LEU A 56 -7.33 -0.53 29.44
N GLN A 57 -6.92 0.08 30.56
CA GLN A 57 -7.74 0.19 31.76
C GLN A 57 -9.08 0.93 31.52
N GLN A 58 -9.15 1.79 30.50
CA GLN A 58 -10.33 2.59 30.14
C GLN A 58 -11.25 1.86 29.16
N VAL A 59 -10.68 1.05 28.26
CA VAL A 59 -11.41 0.44 27.14
C VAL A 59 -11.72 -1.04 27.35
N LEU A 60 -10.91 -1.75 28.14
CA LEU A 60 -11.08 -3.19 28.34
C LEU A 60 -12.39 -3.52 29.05
N PRO A 61 -13.13 -4.52 28.56
CA PRO A 61 -14.21 -5.13 29.31
C PRO A 61 -13.74 -5.56 30.71
N SER A 62 -14.60 -5.34 31.72
CA SER A 62 -14.27 -5.58 33.13
C SER A 62 -13.79 -7.00 33.45
N ARG A 63 -14.13 -7.98 32.60
CA ARG A 63 -13.72 -9.39 32.71
C ARG A 63 -12.22 -9.61 32.48
N PHE A 64 -11.54 -8.72 31.74
CA PHE A 64 -10.10 -8.80 31.47
C PHE A 64 -9.23 -8.05 32.48
N ILE A 65 -9.82 -7.11 33.23
CA ILE A 65 -9.12 -6.27 34.22
C ILE A 65 -8.32 -7.06 35.28
N PRO A 66 -8.77 -8.23 35.79
CA PRO A 66 -7.94 -9.04 36.69
C PRO A 66 -6.61 -9.48 36.05
N TYR A 67 -6.60 -9.76 34.75
CA TYR A 67 -5.44 -10.21 33.99
C TYR A 67 -4.51 -9.07 33.58
N LEU A 68 -5.08 -7.88 33.35
CA LEU A 68 -4.30 -6.63 33.23
C LEU A 68 -3.55 -6.36 34.55
N ASN A 69 -4.26 -6.40 35.68
CA ASN A 69 -3.71 -6.03 36.99
C ASN A 69 -2.64 -6.98 37.54
N ASN A 70 -2.63 -8.23 37.11
CA ASN A 70 -1.65 -9.22 37.53
C ASN A 70 -0.57 -9.50 36.47
N ASN A 71 -0.56 -8.75 35.37
CA ASN A 71 0.40 -8.84 34.26
C ASN A 71 0.38 -10.17 33.51
N THR A 72 -0.81 -10.74 33.30
CA THR A 72 -0.96 -12.01 32.57
C THR A 72 -1.77 -11.89 31.29
N LEU A 73 -2.29 -10.71 30.94
CA LEU A 73 -3.17 -10.52 29.78
C LEU A 73 -2.52 -10.86 28.43
N ASN A 74 -1.22 -10.63 28.28
CA ASN A 74 -0.42 -11.00 27.10
C ASN A 74 0.68 -12.02 27.46
N HIS A 75 0.38 -12.97 28.34
CA HIS A 75 1.37 -13.97 28.78
C HIS A 75 0.90 -15.38 28.41
N PRO A 76 1.80 -16.34 28.12
CA PRO A 76 1.42 -17.75 27.87
C PRO A 76 0.76 -18.45 29.06
N SER A 77 0.72 -17.79 30.24
CA SER A 77 0.05 -18.32 31.43
C SER A 77 -1.42 -17.90 31.49
N LEU A 78 -1.87 -17.04 30.56
CA LEU A 78 -3.27 -16.68 30.42
C LEU A 78 -4.09 -17.94 30.18
N PRO A 79 -5.15 -18.20 30.96
CA PRO A 79 -5.99 -19.37 30.73
C PRO A 79 -6.56 -19.33 29.30
N LYS A 80 -6.47 -20.45 28.58
CA LYS A 80 -6.92 -20.57 27.18
C LYS A 80 -8.31 -19.98 26.92
N ALA A 81 -9.29 -20.28 27.77
CA ALA A 81 -10.65 -19.75 27.64
C ALA A 81 -10.74 -18.21 27.77
N VAL A 82 -9.80 -17.59 28.49
CA VAL A 82 -9.69 -16.12 28.61
C VAL A 82 -8.99 -15.55 27.39
N ARG A 83 -7.94 -16.23 26.89
CA ARG A 83 -7.27 -15.88 25.63
C ARG A 83 -8.25 -15.85 24.47
N GLU A 84 -9.00 -16.93 24.28
CA GLU A 84 -10.02 -17.05 23.23
C GLU A 84 -11.12 -15.98 23.36
N ASP A 85 -11.58 -15.68 24.59
CA ASP A 85 -12.55 -14.59 24.83
C ASP A 85 -11.97 -13.20 24.50
N TYR A 86 -10.68 -12.98 24.80
CA TYR A 86 -10.00 -11.73 24.47
C TYR A 86 -9.83 -11.54 22.96
N LEU A 87 -9.34 -12.57 22.26
CA LEU A 87 -9.21 -12.57 20.80
C LEU A 87 -10.57 -12.38 20.12
N GLN A 88 -11.62 -13.04 20.62
CA GLN A 88 -12.97 -12.84 20.10
C GLN A 88 -13.45 -11.40 20.27
N TRP A 89 -13.15 -10.76 21.41
CA TRP A 89 -13.49 -9.35 21.64
C TRP A 89 -12.74 -8.41 20.69
N MET A 90 -11.46 -8.68 20.41
CA MET A 90 -10.69 -7.93 19.41
C MET A 90 -11.31 -8.09 18.02
N SER A 91 -11.54 -9.33 17.60
CA SER A 91 -12.12 -9.67 16.29
C SER A 91 -13.52 -9.07 16.08
N GLU A 92 -14.36 -9.03 17.13
CA GLU A 92 -15.65 -8.32 17.08
C GLU A 92 -15.47 -6.82 16.78
N GLY A 93 -14.46 -6.18 17.39
CA GLY A 93 -14.13 -4.78 17.15
C GLY A 93 -13.56 -4.51 15.76
N GLU A 94 -12.75 -5.44 15.23
CA GLU A 94 -12.25 -5.39 13.86
C GLU A 94 -13.39 -5.49 12.84
N GLN A 95 -14.28 -6.47 13.00
CA GLN A 95 -15.45 -6.64 12.14
C GLN A 95 -16.39 -5.43 12.16
N GLU A 96 -16.56 -4.77 13.32
CA GLU A 96 -17.31 -3.52 13.40
C GLU A 96 -16.68 -2.42 12.53
N PHE A 97 -15.34 -2.33 12.51
CA PHE A 97 -14.64 -1.33 11.71
C PHE A 97 -14.61 -1.69 10.21
N GLU A 98 -14.49 -2.97 9.87
CA GLU A 98 -14.62 -3.45 8.48
C GLU A 98 -15.97 -3.07 7.88
N GLN A 99 -17.08 -3.20 8.61
CA GLN A 99 -18.40 -2.76 8.15
C GLN A 99 -18.47 -1.24 7.90
N ILE A 100 -17.70 -0.46 8.66
CA ILE A 100 -17.61 0.99 8.46
C ILE A 100 -16.84 1.28 7.16
N LEU A 101 -15.74 0.56 6.92
CA LEU A 101 -14.96 0.67 5.68
C LEU A 101 -15.77 0.23 4.46
N GLU A 102 -16.51 -0.88 4.56
CA GLU A 102 -17.40 -1.36 3.51
C GLU A 102 -18.45 -0.30 3.15
N ALA A 103 -19.15 0.26 4.14
CA ALA A 103 -20.15 1.29 3.91
C ALA A 103 -19.55 2.61 3.34
N ALA A 104 -18.32 2.96 3.72
CA ALA A 104 -17.60 4.09 3.12
C ALA A 104 -17.21 3.79 1.65
N GLY A 105 -16.77 2.57 1.37
CA GLY A 105 -16.50 2.06 0.03
C GLY A 105 -17.73 2.10 -0.87
N GLU A 106 -18.89 1.62 -0.37
CA GLU A 106 -20.17 1.69 -1.09
C GLU A 106 -20.53 3.15 -1.46
N ASN A 107 -20.27 4.12 -0.58
CA ASN A 107 -20.49 5.53 -0.89
C ASN A 107 -19.57 6.01 -2.03
N ALA A 108 -18.30 5.60 -2.01
CA ALA A 108 -17.35 5.93 -3.05
C ALA A 108 -17.77 5.31 -4.39
N GLU A 109 -18.14 4.03 -4.42
CA GLU A 109 -18.65 3.33 -5.61
C GLU A 109 -19.86 4.04 -6.23
N HIS A 110 -20.76 4.58 -5.42
CA HIS A 110 -21.90 5.37 -5.92
C HIS A 110 -21.48 6.75 -6.44
N ALA A 111 -20.40 7.33 -5.91
CA ALA A 111 -19.93 8.66 -6.29
C ALA A 111 -19.06 8.67 -7.55
N ILE A 112 -18.18 7.67 -7.69
CA ILE A 112 -17.19 7.56 -8.76
C ILE A 112 -17.80 7.71 -10.17
N PRO A 113 -18.92 7.07 -10.54
CA PRO A 113 -19.49 7.19 -11.88
C PRO A 113 -19.86 8.62 -12.31
N PHE A 114 -19.95 9.56 -11.37
CA PHE A 114 -20.26 10.96 -11.64
C PHE A 114 -19.01 11.85 -11.81
N LEU A 115 -17.81 11.31 -11.57
CA LEU A 115 -16.54 12.00 -11.72
C LEU A 115 -16.06 12.05 -13.18
N SER A 116 -15.06 12.88 -13.47
CA SER A 116 -14.31 12.82 -14.74
C SER A 116 -13.59 11.47 -14.88
N ALA A 117 -13.32 11.01 -16.11
CA ALA A 117 -12.63 9.74 -16.32
C ALA A 117 -11.28 9.65 -15.58
N ALA A 118 -10.50 10.74 -15.59
CA ALA A 118 -9.23 10.81 -14.88
C ALA A 118 -9.41 10.71 -13.35
N ALA A 119 -10.44 11.35 -12.81
CA ALA A 119 -10.76 11.22 -11.39
C ALA A 119 -11.29 9.81 -11.05
N GLN A 120 -12.08 9.17 -11.92
CA GLN A 120 -12.52 7.79 -11.73
C GLN A 120 -11.35 6.84 -11.61
N GLU A 121 -10.36 6.93 -12.52
CA GLU A 121 -9.16 6.09 -12.48
C GLU A 121 -8.40 6.22 -11.16
N VAL A 122 -8.37 7.42 -10.58
CA VAL A 122 -7.70 7.69 -9.32
C VAL A 122 -8.50 7.17 -8.12
N PHE A 123 -9.81 7.46 -8.04
CA PHE A 123 -10.65 7.04 -6.90
C PHE A 123 -11.06 5.56 -6.92
N ASN A 124 -10.81 4.85 -8.02
CA ASN A 124 -10.92 3.39 -8.07
C ASN A 124 -9.73 2.67 -7.41
N GLU A 125 -8.67 3.40 -7.09
CA GLU A 125 -7.53 2.88 -6.32
C GLU A 125 -7.50 3.56 -4.95
N SER A 126 -6.80 2.93 -4.00
CA SER A 126 -6.70 3.44 -2.64
C SER A 126 -5.64 4.54 -2.52
N PHE A 127 -5.92 5.56 -1.70
CA PHE A 127 -4.94 6.54 -1.26
C PHE A 127 -4.17 6.11 0.00
N HIS A 128 -4.45 4.94 0.56
CA HIS A 128 -3.77 4.45 1.77
C HIS A 128 -2.25 4.54 1.63
N ASP A 129 -1.60 5.06 2.67
CA ASP A 129 -0.18 5.41 2.76
C ASP A 129 0.29 6.53 1.80
N GLY A 130 -0.62 7.14 1.05
CA GLY A 130 -0.32 8.29 0.22
C GLY A 130 0.08 9.50 1.06
N ARG A 131 1.19 10.15 0.73
CA ARG A 131 1.69 11.33 1.44
C ARG A 131 1.39 12.63 0.69
N ILE A 132 0.85 13.63 1.37
CA ILE A 132 0.72 14.98 0.79
C ILE A 132 2.11 15.59 0.63
N GLU A 133 2.53 15.82 -0.61
CA GLU A 133 3.79 16.50 -0.90
C GLU A 133 3.62 18.01 -1.03
N ARG A 134 2.48 18.44 -1.58
CA ARG A 134 2.27 19.85 -1.88
C ARG A 134 0.81 20.22 -1.93
N ILE A 135 0.50 21.42 -1.42
CA ILE A 135 -0.84 21.99 -1.43
C ILE A 135 -0.79 23.36 -2.09
N ILE A 136 -1.66 23.59 -3.07
CA ILE A 136 -1.80 24.89 -3.72
C ILE A 136 -3.26 25.31 -3.71
N ARG A 137 -3.55 26.46 -3.09
CA ARG A 137 -4.88 27.09 -3.10
C ARG A 137 -4.94 28.19 -4.16
N LYS A 138 -5.83 28.05 -5.14
CA LYS A 138 -6.04 29.03 -6.22
C LYS A 138 -7.53 29.30 -6.39
N SER A 139 -7.96 30.52 -6.07
CA SER A 139 -9.38 30.91 -6.12
C SER A 139 -10.23 29.95 -5.26
N ASP A 140 -11.16 29.25 -5.88
CA ASP A 140 -12.08 28.26 -5.32
C ASP A 140 -11.65 26.82 -5.63
N THR A 141 -10.40 26.62 -6.05
CA THR A 141 -9.83 25.30 -6.32
C THR A 141 -8.71 25.00 -5.33
N LEU A 142 -8.78 23.84 -4.70
CA LEU A 142 -7.71 23.25 -3.90
C LEU A 142 -6.99 22.19 -4.73
N HIS A 143 -5.69 22.38 -4.90
CA HIS A 143 -4.81 21.41 -5.54
C HIS A 143 -4.02 20.67 -4.46
N ILE A 144 -4.07 19.34 -4.49
CA ILE A 144 -3.32 18.46 -3.58
C ILE A 144 -2.46 17.55 -4.45
N TYR A 145 -1.18 17.51 -4.15
CA TYR A 145 -0.23 16.61 -4.80
C TYR A 145 0.15 15.54 -3.79
N ILE A 146 -0.09 14.29 -4.15
CA ILE A 146 -0.01 13.13 -3.28
C ILE A 146 1.02 12.19 -3.89
N ASN A 147 2.07 11.87 -3.15
CA ASN A 147 2.94 10.75 -3.47
C ASN A 147 2.25 9.47 -2.97
N THR A 148 1.98 8.53 -3.86
CA THR A 148 1.30 7.26 -3.56
C THR A 148 2.24 6.07 -3.64
N GLU A 149 3.56 6.31 -3.71
CA GLU A 149 4.57 5.25 -3.60
C GLU A 149 4.50 4.55 -2.24
N GLY A 150 4.69 3.23 -2.26
CA GLY A 150 4.58 2.38 -1.07
C GLY A 150 3.15 1.98 -0.72
N GLY A 151 2.14 2.64 -1.31
CA GLY A 151 0.73 2.28 -1.15
C GLY A 151 0.23 1.25 -2.17
N PHE A 152 -1.07 1.01 -2.16
CA PHE A 152 -1.76 0.00 -3.00
C PHE A 152 -2.18 0.52 -4.39
N SER A 153 -1.60 1.63 -4.84
CA SER A 153 -1.92 2.28 -6.12
C SER A 153 -0.88 1.97 -7.18
N THR A 154 -1.31 1.75 -8.42
CA THR A 154 -0.38 1.61 -9.56
C THR A 154 0.24 2.95 -9.95
N LYS A 155 -0.42 4.05 -9.58
CA LYS A 155 0.03 5.42 -9.79
C LYS A 155 1.02 5.75 -8.67
N ALA A 156 2.12 6.40 -9.02
CA ALA A 156 3.14 6.84 -8.07
C ALA A 156 2.89 8.27 -7.56
N TYR A 157 2.20 9.07 -8.35
CA TYR A 157 1.92 10.46 -7.99
C TYR A 157 0.56 10.90 -8.50
N VAL A 158 -0.22 11.57 -7.65
CA VAL A 158 -1.55 12.05 -7.99
C VAL A 158 -1.66 13.54 -7.73
N HIS A 159 -2.17 14.27 -8.70
CA HIS A 159 -2.59 15.66 -8.57
C HIS A 159 -4.12 15.74 -8.53
N LEU A 160 -4.68 15.86 -7.33
CA LEU A 160 -6.10 16.10 -7.12
C LEU A 160 -6.44 17.59 -7.22
N MET A 161 -7.55 17.88 -7.90
CA MET A 161 -8.06 19.23 -8.13
C MET A 161 -9.52 19.30 -7.68
N LEU A 162 -9.73 19.80 -6.47
CA LEU A 162 -11.05 19.96 -5.87
C LEU A 162 -11.60 21.34 -6.23
N LYS A 163 -12.57 21.39 -7.14
CA LYS A 163 -13.04 22.62 -7.80
C LYS A 163 -14.32 23.14 -7.18
N GLY A 164 -14.41 24.46 -7.02
CA GLY A 164 -15.59 25.10 -6.47
C GLY A 164 -15.82 24.71 -5.01
N VAL A 165 -14.77 24.74 -4.19
CA VAL A 165 -14.84 24.43 -2.76
C VAL A 165 -15.87 25.34 -2.07
N THR A 166 -16.79 24.74 -1.34
CA THR A 166 -17.91 25.43 -0.67
C THR A 166 -17.79 25.41 0.85
N SER A 167 -17.21 24.34 1.41
CA SER A 167 -16.89 24.22 2.83
C SER A 167 -15.68 23.34 3.03
N GLU A 168 -14.96 23.59 4.11
CA GLU A 168 -13.79 22.82 4.55
C GLU A 168 -13.79 22.83 6.08
N GLU A 169 -13.69 21.65 6.68
CA GLU A 169 -13.68 21.41 8.11
C GLU A 169 -12.47 20.55 8.44
N THR A 170 -11.73 20.95 9.46
CA THR A 170 -10.51 20.25 9.85
C THR A 170 -10.26 20.47 11.34
N ASP A 171 -9.78 19.43 12.03
CA ASP A 171 -9.32 19.54 13.42
C ASP A 171 -7.87 20.05 13.49
N VAL A 172 -7.04 19.68 12.52
CA VAL A 172 -5.67 20.19 12.31
C VAL A 172 -5.56 20.79 10.89
N PRO A 173 -4.84 21.92 10.68
CA PRO A 173 -4.67 22.46 9.33
C PRO A 173 -4.07 21.43 8.35
N LEU A 174 -4.65 21.35 7.16
CA LEU A 174 -4.10 20.53 6.07
C LEU A 174 -2.71 21.02 5.69
N GLU A 175 -1.71 20.13 5.75
CA GLU A 175 -0.30 20.43 5.51
C GLU A 175 0.42 19.33 4.71
N ALA A 176 1.57 19.67 4.14
CA ALA A 176 2.44 18.68 3.50
C ALA A 176 3.09 17.79 4.57
N GLY A 177 3.31 16.53 4.25
CA GLY A 177 3.84 15.50 5.14
C GLY A 177 2.77 14.60 5.77
N GLN A 178 1.48 14.96 5.70
CA GLN A 178 0.39 14.13 6.23
C GLN A 178 0.15 12.90 5.34
N TYR A 179 -0.12 11.76 5.96
CA TYR A 179 -0.38 10.48 5.28
C TYR A 179 -1.86 10.14 5.27
N PHE A 180 -2.39 9.78 4.12
CA PHE A 180 -3.75 9.27 3.96
C PHE A 180 -3.84 7.86 4.54
N ILE A 181 -4.73 7.64 5.49
CA ILE A 181 -4.99 6.30 6.02
C ILE A 181 -6.35 5.79 5.55
N TYR A 182 -7.40 6.58 5.75
CA TYR A 182 -8.74 6.23 5.28
C TYR A 182 -9.39 7.41 4.60
N ASP A 183 -10.21 7.13 3.60
CA ASP A 183 -10.96 8.16 2.91
C ASP A 183 -12.38 7.71 2.56
N GLU A 184 -13.27 8.69 2.46
CA GLU A 184 -14.66 8.48 2.08
C GLU A 184 -15.07 9.56 1.09
N LEU A 185 -15.48 9.16 -0.11
CA LEU A 185 -16.05 10.03 -1.13
C LEU A 185 -17.57 9.85 -1.17
N GLN A 186 -18.32 10.95 -1.11
CA GLN A 186 -19.77 10.94 -1.23
C GLN A 186 -20.24 11.84 -2.38
N LYS A 187 -21.21 11.35 -3.16
CA LYS A 187 -22.01 12.20 -4.06
C LYS A 187 -23.08 12.90 -3.24
N ILE A 188 -23.13 14.24 -3.34
CA ILE A 188 -24.21 15.06 -2.75
C ILE A 188 -25.03 15.72 -3.86
N GLU A 189 -26.10 16.45 -3.53
CA GLU A 189 -26.99 17.06 -4.53
C GLU A 189 -26.23 17.97 -5.53
N ASP A 190 -25.45 18.92 -5.02
CA ASP A 190 -24.77 19.96 -5.81
C ASP A 190 -23.25 19.76 -5.98
N GLY A 191 -22.77 18.52 -5.85
CA GLY A 191 -21.35 18.20 -6.02
C GLY A 191 -20.94 16.93 -5.30
N PHE A 192 -19.83 17.03 -4.58
CA PHE A 192 -19.17 15.95 -3.86
C PHE A 192 -18.72 16.41 -2.48
N ALA A 193 -18.65 15.48 -1.55
CA ALA A 193 -17.98 15.67 -0.27
C ALA A 193 -16.91 14.60 -0.13
N PHE A 194 -15.75 14.98 0.39
CA PHE A 194 -14.62 14.09 0.60
C PHE A 194 -14.11 14.22 2.03
N ARG A 195 -13.91 13.10 2.70
CA ARG A 195 -13.34 13.03 4.04
C ARG A 195 -12.08 12.18 4.00
N VAL A 196 -11.07 12.61 4.73
CA VAL A 196 -9.83 11.87 4.92
C VAL A 196 -9.50 11.82 6.41
N LEU A 197 -9.08 10.65 6.87
CA LEU A 197 -8.41 10.45 8.14
C LEU A 197 -6.92 10.34 7.85
N PHE A 198 -6.15 11.31 8.35
CA PHE A 198 -4.71 11.36 8.19
C PHE A 198 -4.00 10.74 9.39
N ASP A 199 -2.77 10.30 9.17
CA ASP A 199 -1.77 10.06 10.20
C ASP A 199 -0.61 11.07 10.11
N CYS A 200 0.10 11.23 11.23
CA CYS A 200 1.29 12.07 11.40
C CYS A 200 1.09 13.55 10.97
N PRO A 201 0.26 14.33 11.71
CA PRO A 201 -0.50 13.95 12.90
C PRO A 201 -1.87 13.36 12.58
N GLU A 202 -2.37 12.49 13.47
CA GLU A 202 -3.74 12.00 13.44
C GLU A 202 -4.74 13.16 13.38
N SER A 203 -5.48 13.24 12.28
CA SER A 203 -6.43 14.33 12.03
C SER A 203 -7.55 13.91 11.08
N GLN A 204 -8.67 14.61 11.15
CA GLN A 204 -9.81 14.42 10.26
C GLN A 204 -10.03 15.70 9.46
N TRP A 205 -9.97 15.55 8.14
CA TRP A 205 -10.25 16.62 7.19
C TRP A 205 -11.49 16.28 6.38
N THR A 206 -12.39 17.25 6.18
CA THR A 206 -13.60 17.10 5.38
C THR A 206 -13.78 18.32 4.50
N ILE A 207 -14.02 18.09 3.22
CA ILE A 207 -14.19 19.15 2.23
C ILE A 207 -15.41 18.88 1.36
N THR A 208 -16.08 19.95 0.93
CA THR A 208 -17.20 19.88 -0.01
C THR A 208 -16.90 20.74 -1.22
N MET A 209 -17.03 20.16 -2.40
CA MET A 209 -16.67 20.76 -3.69
C MET A 209 -17.73 20.48 -4.74
N LYS A 210 -17.77 21.29 -5.80
CA LYS A 210 -18.71 21.09 -6.90
C LYS A 210 -18.27 19.97 -7.84
N ASP A 211 -16.97 19.84 -8.02
CA ASP A 211 -16.38 18.92 -8.98
C ASP A 211 -14.99 18.50 -8.53
N VAL A 212 -14.55 17.32 -9.00
CA VAL A 212 -13.23 16.77 -8.74
C VAL A 212 -12.62 16.33 -10.05
N ASP A 213 -11.35 16.67 -10.22
CA ASP A 213 -10.56 16.26 -11.36
C ASP A 213 -9.19 15.78 -10.87
N ALA A 214 -8.53 14.98 -11.68
CA ALA A 214 -7.24 14.41 -11.28
C ALA A 214 -6.28 14.29 -12.46
N ARG A 215 -5.00 14.23 -12.14
CA ARG A 215 -3.94 13.73 -13.02
C ARG A 215 -3.13 12.72 -12.24
N SER A 216 -2.74 11.64 -12.88
CA SER A 216 -1.87 10.63 -12.28
C SER A 216 -0.59 10.49 -13.09
N PHE A 217 0.46 10.08 -12.40
CA PHE A 217 1.77 9.85 -12.96
C PHE A 217 2.35 8.58 -12.39
N TYR A 218 3.22 7.96 -13.17
CA TYR A 218 3.87 6.71 -12.89
C TYR A 218 5.37 6.93 -12.76
N ARG A 219 6.00 6.01 -12.05
CA ARG A 219 7.44 5.85 -12.16
C ARG A 219 7.78 5.25 -13.52
N PRO A 220 8.82 5.77 -14.21
CA PRO A 220 9.38 5.05 -15.34
C PRO A 220 9.84 3.67 -14.87
N LYS A 221 9.66 2.62 -15.68
CA LYS A 221 10.01 1.24 -15.28
C LYS A 221 11.43 1.10 -14.72
N GLN A 222 12.37 1.89 -15.25
CA GLN A 222 13.76 1.87 -14.83
C GLN A 222 13.95 2.31 -13.38
N TYR A 223 13.04 3.14 -12.86
CA TYR A 223 13.05 3.52 -11.45
C TYR A 223 12.89 2.30 -10.54
N SER A 224 11.90 1.45 -10.81
CA SER A 224 11.61 0.24 -10.05
C SER A 224 12.75 -0.76 -10.16
N LEU A 225 13.23 -1.01 -11.39
CA LEU A 225 14.33 -1.95 -11.62
C LEU A 225 15.61 -1.57 -10.85
N LEU A 226 15.92 -0.28 -10.76
CA LEU A 226 17.10 0.17 -10.01
C LEU A 226 16.97 -0.01 -8.50
N HIS A 227 15.76 0.07 -7.94
CA HIS A 227 15.53 -0.26 -6.54
C HIS A 227 15.65 -1.76 -6.30
N ASP A 228 15.04 -2.57 -7.15
CA ASP A 228 15.11 -4.04 -7.05
C ASP A 228 16.55 -4.58 -7.19
N GLU A 229 17.38 -3.90 -7.98
CA GLU A 229 18.79 -4.25 -8.19
C GLU A 229 19.75 -3.62 -7.16
N ASP A 230 19.26 -2.89 -6.14
CA ASP A 230 20.07 -2.11 -5.19
C ASP A 230 21.06 -1.13 -5.87
N ARG A 231 20.70 -0.63 -7.06
CA ARG A 231 21.56 0.25 -7.88
C ARG A 231 21.15 1.71 -7.84
N PHE A 232 19.96 2.03 -7.33
CA PHE A 232 19.36 3.37 -7.35
C PHE A 232 20.34 4.48 -6.90
N GLU A 233 20.98 4.32 -5.73
CA GLU A 233 21.91 5.30 -5.16
C GLU A 233 23.23 5.44 -5.95
N SER A 234 23.60 4.41 -6.71
CA SER A 234 24.84 4.38 -7.48
C SER A 234 24.67 4.88 -8.92
N THR A 235 23.44 4.94 -9.41
CA THR A 235 23.14 5.29 -10.80
C THR A 235 23.16 6.81 -10.99
N SER A 236 23.95 7.25 -11.98
CA SER A 236 23.99 8.66 -12.35
C SER A 236 22.71 9.10 -13.08
N LEU A 237 22.39 10.39 -13.02
CA LEU A 237 21.25 10.96 -13.75
C LEU A 237 21.38 10.72 -15.27
N GLU A 238 22.59 10.83 -15.82
CA GLU A 238 22.85 10.60 -17.25
C GLU A 238 22.60 9.15 -17.66
N GLU A 239 23.04 8.19 -16.83
CA GLU A 239 22.78 6.76 -17.03
C GLU A 239 21.28 6.49 -16.99
N TYR A 240 20.60 6.95 -15.94
CA TYR A 240 19.15 6.79 -15.79
C TYR A 240 18.37 7.34 -16.98
N VAL A 241 18.62 8.60 -17.37
CA VAL A 241 17.93 9.27 -18.49
C VAL A 241 18.19 8.57 -19.83
N SER A 242 19.35 7.93 -19.99
CA SER A 242 19.67 7.18 -21.22
C SER A 242 18.87 5.90 -21.40
N GLU A 243 18.29 5.36 -20.32
CA GLU A 243 17.49 4.13 -20.29
C GLU A 243 15.98 4.42 -20.34
N LEU A 244 15.57 5.67 -20.20
CA LEU A 244 14.18 6.10 -20.31
C LEU A 244 13.67 6.03 -21.76
N ASN A 245 12.39 5.74 -21.92
CA ASN A 245 11.76 5.69 -23.23
C ASN A 245 11.60 7.11 -23.83
N PRO A 246 12.25 7.43 -24.98
CA PRO A 246 12.22 8.77 -25.55
C PRO A 246 10.87 9.17 -26.15
N ASP A 247 9.97 8.21 -26.39
CA ASP A 247 8.62 8.49 -26.93
C ASP A 247 7.63 8.95 -25.85
N HIS A 248 8.00 8.82 -24.58
CA HIS A 248 7.16 9.22 -23.44
C HIS A 248 7.35 10.69 -23.08
N ARG A 249 6.32 11.25 -22.46
CA ARG A 249 6.40 12.58 -21.84
C ARG A 249 6.77 12.42 -20.37
N TYR A 250 7.63 13.32 -19.88
CA TYR A 250 8.12 13.25 -18.51
C TYR A 250 7.83 14.55 -17.76
N TRP A 251 7.79 14.42 -16.44
CA TRP A 251 7.61 15.50 -15.49
C TRP A 251 8.69 15.43 -14.44
N LEU A 252 9.09 16.62 -14.01
CA LEU A 252 9.90 16.80 -12.83
C LEU A 252 8.99 17.32 -11.70
N PHE A 253 8.70 16.46 -10.73
CA PHE A 253 7.99 16.81 -9.50
C PHE A 253 8.97 16.98 -8.36
N THR A 254 8.98 18.17 -7.78
CA THR A 254 9.77 18.53 -6.59
C THR A 254 8.83 19.07 -5.50
N PRO A 255 9.30 19.20 -4.25
CA PRO A 255 8.53 19.84 -3.19
C PRO A 255 7.97 21.23 -3.58
N ASP A 256 8.68 21.99 -4.42
CA ASP A 256 8.27 23.36 -4.77
C ASP A 256 7.64 23.51 -6.17
N ALA A 257 7.89 22.57 -7.09
CA ALA A 257 7.60 22.77 -8.50
C ALA A 257 7.17 21.49 -9.24
N GLU A 258 6.31 21.70 -10.23
CA GLU A 258 5.99 20.73 -11.28
C GLU A 258 6.50 21.34 -12.59
N LEU A 259 7.37 20.61 -13.30
CA LEU A 259 7.98 21.08 -14.54
C LEU A 259 7.81 20.02 -15.62
N ASP A 260 7.39 20.44 -16.81
CA ASP A 260 7.39 19.59 -17.99
C ASP A 260 8.83 19.34 -18.46
N MET A 261 9.12 18.11 -18.87
CA MET A 261 10.40 17.77 -19.46
C MET A 261 10.27 16.82 -20.67
N GLN A 262 11.26 16.88 -21.53
CA GLN A 262 11.43 15.99 -22.67
C GLN A 262 12.84 15.41 -22.66
N ILE A 263 13.00 14.25 -23.29
CA ILE A 263 14.29 13.63 -23.50
C ILE A 263 14.64 13.79 -24.97
N ASP A 264 15.75 14.46 -25.25
CA ASP A 264 16.29 14.57 -26.61
C ASP A 264 17.73 14.07 -26.60
N SER A 265 18.02 13.08 -27.45
CA SER A 265 19.38 12.56 -27.64
C SER A 265 20.06 12.12 -26.33
N GLY A 266 19.29 11.55 -25.39
CA GLY A 266 19.77 11.12 -24.07
C GLY A 266 20.00 12.26 -23.08
N GLN A 267 19.52 13.47 -23.36
CA GLN A 267 19.61 14.62 -22.46
C GLN A 267 18.24 15.09 -22.00
N LEU A 268 18.18 15.49 -20.74
CA LEU A 268 16.99 16.03 -20.10
C LEU A 268 16.83 17.52 -20.48
N LEU A 269 15.73 17.82 -21.17
CA LEU A 269 15.33 19.18 -21.51
C LEU A 269 14.12 19.58 -20.66
N ILE A 270 14.33 20.48 -19.71
CA ILE A 270 13.25 21.07 -18.91
C ILE A 270 12.66 22.24 -19.68
N ASP A 271 11.34 22.23 -19.90
CA ASP A 271 10.69 23.37 -20.53
C ASP A 271 10.89 24.61 -19.66
N ASN A 272 11.43 25.66 -20.26
CA ASN A 272 11.64 26.95 -19.59
C ASN A 272 12.48 26.88 -18.29
N GLY A 273 13.38 25.89 -18.19
CA GLY A 273 14.19 25.67 -17.00
C GLY A 273 15.51 24.93 -17.25
N SER A 274 16.19 24.59 -16.15
CA SER A 274 17.40 23.75 -16.17
C SER A 274 17.59 23.04 -14.83
N LEU A 275 18.09 21.81 -14.89
CA LEU A 275 18.61 21.09 -13.72
C LEU A 275 20.13 21.08 -13.77
N LYS A 276 20.76 21.37 -12.64
CA LYS A 276 22.21 21.28 -12.46
C LYS A 276 22.50 20.61 -11.13
N MET A 277 23.48 19.71 -11.13
CA MET A 277 23.98 19.10 -9.92
C MET A 277 25.35 19.68 -9.57
N THR A 278 25.56 19.89 -8.28
CA THR A 278 26.87 20.21 -7.69
C THR A 278 27.27 19.07 -6.75
N GLU A 279 28.39 19.20 -6.03
CA GLU A 279 28.84 18.15 -5.09
C GLU A 279 27.81 17.87 -3.98
N ASN A 280 27.03 18.89 -3.56
CA ASN A 280 26.14 18.79 -2.39
C ASN A 280 24.68 19.18 -2.69
N GLU A 281 24.40 19.77 -3.85
CA GLU A 281 23.10 20.38 -4.12
C GLU A 281 22.59 20.05 -5.52
N ILE A 282 21.27 19.85 -5.61
CA ILE A 282 20.50 19.83 -6.85
C ILE A 282 19.86 21.21 -7.04
N LEU A 283 20.18 21.87 -8.15
CA LEU A 283 19.71 23.19 -8.49
C LEU A 283 18.73 23.10 -9.66
N ILE A 284 17.47 23.48 -9.41
CA ILE A 284 16.42 23.51 -10.41
C ILE A 284 16.01 24.95 -10.64
N SER A 285 16.23 25.44 -11.86
CA SER A 285 15.93 26.81 -12.26
C SER A 285 14.79 26.85 -13.26
N THR A 286 13.92 27.84 -13.11
CA THR A 286 12.88 28.24 -14.07
C THR A 286 13.12 29.70 -14.46
N HIS A 287 12.39 30.24 -15.44
CA HIS A 287 12.48 31.68 -15.78
C HIS A 287 12.25 32.65 -14.61
N HIS A 288 11.60 32.21 -13.53
CA HIS A 288 11.15 33.09 -12.45
C HIS A 288 11.66 32.71 -11.07
N LYS A 289 12.10 31.47 -10.87
CA LYS A 289 12.48 30.93 -9.57
C LYS A 289 13.64 29.95 -9.71
N GLN A 290 14.40 29.84 -8.64
CA GLN A 290 15.43 28.82 -8.47
C GLN A 290 15.13 28.10 -7.16
N PHE A 291 15.24 26.78 -7.20
CA PHE A 291 15.07 25.87 -6.07
C PHE A 291 16.36 25.10 -5.87
N THR A 292 16.69 24.83 -4.61
CA THR A 292 17.91 24.14 -4.19
C THR A 292 17.50 23.01 -3.26
N TYR A 293 17.97 21.80 -3.52
CA TYR A 293 17.72 20.61 -2.70
C TYR A 293 19.05 19.99 -2.29
N ASP A 294 19.13 19.48 -1.06
CA ASP A 294 20.31 18.77 -0.56
C ASP A 294 20.38 17.37 -1.19
N ILE A 295 21.55 16.98 -1.69
CA ILE A 295 21.74 15.65 -2.29
C ILE A 295 21.76 14.52 -1.24
N GLU A 296 22.00 14.83 0.04
CA GLU A 296 21.89 13.86 1.13
C GLU A 296 20.42 13.53 1.47
N GLU A 297 19.49 14.43 1.14
CA GLU A 297 18.05 14.24 1.37
C GLU A 297 17.30 13.83 0.08
N TYR A 298 17.79 14.28 -1.08
CA TYR A 298 17.10 14.11 -2.35
C TYR A 298 18.00 13.52 -3.45
N SER A 299 17.52 12.47 -4.14
CA SER A 299 18.06 12.02 -5.43
C SER A 299 17.38 12.71 -6.61
N PRO A 300 18.09 13.15 -7.66
CA PRO A 300 17.47 13.76 -8.84
C PRO A 300 16.57 12.76 -9.61
N LEU A 301 16.82 11.46 -9.49
CA LEU A 301 16.04 10.40 -10.15
C LEU A 301 14.62 10.35 -9.58
N GLN A 302 14.46 10.60 -8.28
CA GLN A 302 13.17 10.54 -7.59
C GLN A 302 12.19 11.65 -8.02
N PHE A 303 12.69 12.66 -8.74
CA PHE A 303 11.84 13.73 -9.23
C PHE A 303 11.23 13.41 -10.60
N ILE A 304 11.64 12.33 -11.27
CA ILE A 304 11.24 12.01 -12.64
C ILE A 304 10.02 11.08 -12.63
N TYR A 305 8.98 11.48 -13.36
CA TYR A 305 7.74 10.75 -13.54
C TYR A 305 7.29 10.81 -15.00
N THR A 306 6.38 9.91 -15.39
CA THR A 306 5.75 9.85 -16.71
C THR A 306 4.23 9.74 -16.57
N ASP A 307 3.47 10.11 -17.60
CA ASP A 307 2.01 9.90 -17.65
C ASP A 307 1.64 8.54 -18.27
N THR A 308 2.65 7.76 -18.66
CA THR A 308 2.49 6.44 -19.30
C THR A 308 2.97 5.35 -18.35
N TYR A 309 2.07 4.42 -18.00
CA TYR A 309 2.43 3.26 -17.20
C TYR A 309 3.30 2.30 -18.02
N GLU A 310 4.44 1.90 -17.45
CA GLU A 310 5.33 0.89 -17.99
C GLU A 310 5.44 -0.22 -16.94
N ASN A 311 5.07 -1.46 -17.29
CA ASN A 311 5.21 -2.58 -16.37
C ASN A 311 6.70 -3.00 -16.32
N PRO A 312 7.42 -2.79 -15.19
CA PRO A 312 8.82 -3.20 -15.07
C PRO A 312 9.00 -4.72 -15.19
N TYR A 313 7.94 -5.49 -14.92
CA TYR A 313 7.94 -6.94 -14.92
C TYR A 313 7.21 -7.53 -16.14
N GLU A 314 7.10 -6.78 -17.25
CA GLU A 314 6.43 -7.28 -18.46
C GLU A 314 7.00 -8.62 -18.94
N GLN A 315 8.31 -8.84 -18.79
CA GLN A 315 8.97 -10.11 -19.13
C GLN A 315 8.48 -11.31 -18.30
N GLN A 316 7.97 -11.06 -17.07
CA GLN A 316 7.37 -12.09 -16.24
C GLN A 316 6.04 -12.61 -16.82
N ASN A 317 5.50 -11.93 -17.83
CA ASN A 317 4.32 -12.37 -18.59
C ASN A 317 4.66 -13.18 -19.84
N GLU A 318 5.93 -13.35 -20.18
CA GLU A 318 6.32 -14.23 -21.29
C GLU A 318 6.06 -15.69 -20.94
N SER A 319 5.36 -16.40 -21.84
CA SER A 319 5.01 -17.80 -21.63
C SER A 319 6.25 -18.70 -21.60
N VAL A 320 6.30 -19.59 -20.62
CA VAL A 320 7.30 -20.65 -20.54
C VAL A 320 6.86 -21.83 -21.42
N PRO A 321 7.76 -22.46 -22.20
CA PRO A 321 7.43 -23.65 -22.98
C PRO A 321 6.86 -24.78 -22.13
N ALA A 322 5.86 -25.49 -22.67
CA ALA A 322 5.13 -26.51 -21.90
C ALA A 322 6.02 -27.65 -21.37
N ASP A 323 7.10 -27.97 -22.08
CA ASP A 323 8.08 -28.99 -21.69
C ASP A 323 9.07 -28.52 -20.61
N GLU A 324 9.11 -27.22 -20.32
CA GLU A 324 9.97 -26.62 -19.29
C GLU A 324 9.15 -26.15 -18.06
N LEU A 325 7.82 -26.08 -18.16
CA LEU A 325 6.93 -25.52 -17.14
C LEU A 325 7.05 -26.16 -15.75
N GLU A 326 7.12 -27.49 -15.69
CA GLU A 326 7.20 -28.20 -14.42
C GLU A 326 8.51 -27.89 -13.69
N ASP A 327 9.63 -27.96 -14.42
CA ASP A 327 10.96 -27.68 -13.88
C ASP A 327 11.10 -26.20 -13.50
N ALA A 328 10.54 -25.30 -14.32
CA ALA A 328 10.52 -23.86 -14.08
C ALA A 328 9.73 -23.49 -12.80
N ALA A 329 8.53 -24.06 -12.61
CA ALA A 329 7.69 -23.78 -11.43
C ALA A 329 8.30 -24.28 -10.11
N LEU A 330 9.15 -25.31 -10.18
CA LEU A 330 9.83 -25.92 -9.03
C LEU A 330 11.30 -25.48 -8.91
N SER A 331 11.73 -24.50 -9.70
CA SER A 331 13.11 -24.01 -9.68
C SER A 331 13.36 -23.04 -8.53
N ASP A 332 14.64 -22.89 -8.16
CA ASP A 332 15.10 -21.85 -7.22
C ASP A 332 15.25 -20.47 -7.89
N ASP A 333 14.98 -20.37 -9.19
CA ASP A 333 14.98 -19.12 -9.93
C ASP A 333 13.60 -18.48 -9.82
N LEU A 334 13.47 -17.48 -8.94
CA LEU A 334 12.21 -16.80 -8.64
C LEU A 334 11.56 -16.21 -9.90
N GLU A 335 12.34 -15.62 -10.80
CA GLU A 335 11.80 -15.02 -12.02
C GLU A 335 11.19 -16.10 -12.93
N LEU A 336 11.92 -17.21 -13.10
CA LEU A 336 11.45 -18.34 -13.90
C LEU A 336 10.23 -19.02 -13.26
N GLN A 337 10.22 -19.15 -11.93
CA GLN A 337 9.09 -19.67 -11.17
C GLN A 337 7.84 -18.81 -11.37
N VAL A 338 7.93 -17.49 -11.19
CA VAL A 338 6.82 -16.55 -11.40
C VAL A 338 6.28 -16.65 -12.84
N ARG A 339 7.17 -16.72 -13.83
CA ARG A 339 6.77 -16.90 -15.24
C ARG A 339 6.03 -18.20 -15.49
N ALA A 340 6.47 -19.30 -14.89
CA ALA A 340 5.82 -20.60 -15.01
C ALA A 340 4.41 -20.57 -14.40
N TRP A 341 4.26 -19.99 -13.21
CA TRP A 341 2.95 -19.81 -12.57
C TRP A 341 2.02 -18.91 -13.38
N ASN A 342 2.50 -17.77 -13.88
CA ASN A 342 1.74 -16.87 -14.74
C ASN A 342 1.30 -17.57 -16.05
N THR A 343 2.14 -18.45 -16.60
CA THR A 343 1.80 -19.25 -17.79
C THR A 343 0.68 -20.25 -17.48
N MET A 344 0.79 -20.98 -16.36
CA MET A 344 -0.24 -21.91 -15.90
C MET A 344 -1.56 -21.21 -15.54
N TYR A 345 -1.49 -20.03 -14.91
CA TYR A 345 -2.65 -19.22 -14.54
C TYR A 345 -3.47 -18.76 -15.75
N ARG A 346 -2.79 -18.37 -16.84
CA ARG A 346 -3.43 -17.94 -18.10
C ARG A 346 -3.98 -19.11 -18.93
N GLY A 347 -3.41 -20.30 -18.79
CA GLY A 347 -3.78 -21.50 -19.55
C GLY A 347 -4.17 -22.70 -18.68
N PRO A 348 -5.08 -22.56 -17.70
CA PRO A 348 -5.30 -23.59 -16.68
C PRO A 348 -5.74 -24.93 -17.28
N GLN A 349 -6.62 -24.89 -18.29
CA GLN A 349 -7.13 -26.08 -18.98
C GLN A 349 -6.04 -26.77 -19.82
N GLU A 350 -5.15 -26.01 -20.43
CA GLU A 350 -4.06 -26.55 -21.27
C GLU A 350 -3.00 -27.25 -20.43
N PHE A 351 -2.70 -26.69 -19.25
CA PHE A 351 -1.62 -27.14 -18.39
C PHE A 351 -2.10 -27.95 -17.18
N ALA A 352 -3.36 -28.41 -17.16
CA ALA A 352 -3.98 -29.07 -16.01
C ALA A 352 -3.14 -30.23 -15.44
N ASP A 353 -2.54 -31.06 -16.29
CA ASP A 353 -1.70 -32.17 -15.82
C ASP A 353 -0.40 -31.70 -15.16
N ILE A 354 0.21 -30.63 -15.68
CA ILE A 354 1.43 -30.02 -15.12
C ILE A 354 1.09 -29.34 -13.80
N ILE A 355 0.02 -28.54 -13.75
CA ILE A 355 -0.46 -27.84 -12.55
C ILE A 355 -0.65 -28.82 -11.39
N ASN A 356 -1.36 -29.92 -11.62
CA ASN A 356 -1.57 -30.94 -10.60
C ASN A 356 -0.26 -31.61 -10.16
N THR A 357 0.68 -31.80 -11.08
CA THR A 357 1.99 -32.39 -10.76
C THR A 357 2.81 -31.44 -9.89
N VAL A 358 2.88 -30.17 -10.26
CA VAL A 358 3.59 -29.12 -9.50
C VAL A 358 2.97 -28.97 -8.10
N LEU A 359 1.66 -28.78 -7.99
CA LEU A 359 0.95 -28.64 -6.72
C LEU A 359 1.11 -29.88 -5.82
N SER A 360 1.19 -31.08 -6.39
CA SER A 360 1.44 -32.29 -5.59
C SER A 360 2.81 -32.28 -4.89
N LYS A 361 3.80 -31.60 -5.47
CA LYS A 361 5.20 -31.57 -4.99
C LYS A 361 5.52 -30.42 -4.04
N ILE A 362 4.74 -29.34 -4.08
CA ILE A 362 5.00 -28.14 -3.27
C ILE A 362 4.60 -28.32 -1.82
N GLU A 363 5.44 -27.89 -0.88
CA GLU A 363 5.09 -27.84 0.54
C GLU A 363 4.53 -26.45 0.87
N ILE A 364 3.44 -26.42 1.64
CA ILE A 364 2.86 -25.15 2.12
C ILE A 364 3.73 -24.67 3.27
N ASN A 365 4.14 -23.41 3.21
CA ASN A 365 4.83 -22.70 4.28
C ASN A 365 4.30 -21.27 4.38
N GLU A 366 4.66 -20.56 5.43
CA GLU A 366 4.20 -19.19 5.67
C GLU A 366 4.57 -18.23 4.52
N GLU A 367 5.70 -18.45 3.85
CA GLU A 367 6.15 -17.61 2.73
C GLU A 367 5.29 -17.77 1.47
N ASN A 368 4.72 -18.96 1.24
CA ASN A 368 4.02 -19.28 0.00
C ASN A 368 2.50 -19.50 0.16
N GLU A 369 1.99 -19.54 1.39
CA GLU A 369 0.58 -19.83 1.67
C GLU A 369 -0.36 -18.86 0.97
N MET A 370 -0.11 -17.55 1.08
CA MET A 370 -0.95 -16.51 0.48
C MET A 370 -0.99 -16.63 -1.05
N ILE A 371 0.17 -16.81 -1.69
CA ILE A 371 0.23 -16.90 -3.15
C ILE A 371 -0.38 -18.22 -3.66
N LEU A 372 -0.19 -19.33 -2.93
CA LEU A 372 -0.81 -20.61 -3.25
C LEU A 372 -2.33 -20.55 -3.09
N THR A 373 -2.84 -19.82 -2.11
CA THR A 373 -4.29 -19.60 -1.93
C THR A 373 -4.89 -18.99 -3.19
N VAL A 374 -4.27 -17.97 -3.77
CA VAL A 374 -4.74 -17.33 -5.01
C VAL A 374 -4.75 -18.34 -6.18
N TYR A 375 -3.64 -19.05 -6.40
CA TYR A 375 -3.53 -19.99 -7.52
C TYR A 375 -4.47 -21.19 -7.38
N VAL A 376 -4.53 -21.80 -6.19
CA VAL A 376 -5.36 -22.98 -5.93
C VAL A 376 -6.83 -22.64 -6.09
N ASN A 377 -7.30 -21.50 -5.56
CA ASN A 377 -8.70 -21.09 -5.73
C ASN A 377 -9.06 -20.88 -7.21
N HIS A 378 -8.21 -20.19 -7.98
CA HIS A 378 -8.41 -20.03 -9.41
C HIS A 378 -8.50 -21.38 -10.14
N PHE A 379 -7.57 -22.30 -9.88
CA PHE A 379 -7.58 -23.62 -10.51
C PHE A 379 -8.72 -24.52 -10.04
N TYR A 380 -9.19 -24.34 -8.82
CA TYR A 380 -10.37 -25.02 -8.29
C TYR A 380 -11.64 -24.55 -9.01
N GLN A 381 -11.80 -23.24 -9.17
CA GLN A 381 -12.92 -22.62 -9.92
C GLN A 381 -12.93 -23.03 -11.40
N GLU A 382 -11.75 -23.25 -11.98
CA GLU A 382 -11.57 -23.79 -13.33
C GLU A 382 -11.83 -25.31 -13.44
N GLU A 383 -12.15 -25.99 -12.33
CA GLU A 383 -12.47 -27.43 -12.26
C GLU A 383 -11.33 -28.36 -12.76
N ILE A 384 -10.06 -27.92 -12.69
CA ILE A 384 -8.91 -28.70 -13.19
C ILE A 384 -8.18 -29.52 -12.12
N LEU A 385 -8.43 -29.27 -10.83
CA LEU A 385 -7.71 -29.91 -9.74
C LEU A 385 -8.15 -31.36 -9.51
N LYS A 386 -7.17 -32.25 -9.35
CA LYS A 386 -7.37 -33.66 -9.00
C LYS A 386 -7.67 -33.78 -7.51
N ARG A 387 -8.38 -34.86 -7.16
CA ARG A 387 -8.91 -35.08 -5.80
C ARG A 387 -7.84 -35.05 -4.71
N ASP A 388 -6.67 -35.60 -4.99
CA ASP A 388 -5.53 -35.63 -4.08
C ASP A 388 -4.95 -34.23 -3.83
N VAL A 389 -4.90 -33.38 -4.86
CA VAL A 389 -4.52 -31.97 -4.73
C VAL A 389 -5.58 -31.18 -3.95
N ILE A 390 -6.88 -31.38 -4.25
CA ILE A 390 -7.97 -30.74 -3.50
C ILE A 390 -7.89 -31.08 -2.01
N GLU A 391 -7.64 -32.35 -1.67
CA GLU A 391 -7.55 -32.75 -0.26
C GLU A 391 -6.34 -32.13 0.44
N LYS A 392 -5.21 -31.98 -0.27
CA LYS A 392 -4.00 -31.36 0.26
C LYS A 392 -4.19 -29.87 0.56
N PHE A 393 -4.91 -29.15 -0.29
CA PHE A 393 -5.12 -27.70 -0.17
C PHE A 393 -6.52 -27.32 0.34
N LYS A 394 -7.25 -28.25 0.96
CA LYS A 394 -8.64 -28.04 1.38
C LYS A 394 -8.84 -26.83 2.31
N GLU A 395 -7.81 -26.45 3.05
CA GLU A 395 -7.85 -25.33 4.03
C GLU A 395 -7.65 -23.98 3.33
N LEU A 396 -7.09 -23.97 2.12
CA LEU A 396 -6.90 -22.77 1.30
C LEU A 396 -7.99 -22.57 0.25
N ILE A 397 -8.93 -23.52 0.09
CA ILE A 397 -10.01 -23.43 -0.92
C ILE A 397 -11.24 -22.81 -0.28
N GLU A 398 -11.73 -21.72 -0.87
CA GLU A 398 -12.92 -20.96 -0.43
C GLU A 398 -14.20 -21.31 -1.21
#